data_AF-A0A411LG27-F1
#
_entry.id   AF-A0A411LG27-F1
#
_cell.length_a   1.000
_cell.length_b   1.000
_cell.length_c   1.000
_cell.angle_alpha   90.00
_cell.angle_beta   90.00
_cell.angle_gamma   90.00
#
_symmetry.space_group_name_H-M   'P 1'
#
loop_
_entity.id
_entity.type
_entity.pdbx_description
1 polymer ?
#
loop_
_entity_poly.entity_id
_entity_poly.type
_entity_poly.pdbx_seq_one_letter_code
_entity_poly.pdbx_strand_id
1 'polypeptide(L)' 'MVATGICHGDRAVYLGLGQSRGRHCDVLAVRGALASVRFDSGAACLALAKDCHPIPRRPPPDF' A
#
# COMPACT_ATOMS: atom_id res chain seq x y z
N MET A 1 -9.07 13.31 10.60
CA MET A 1 -8.25 12.72 9.51
C MET A 1 -8.13 11.25 9.84
N VAL A 2 -8.76 10.35 9.08
CA VAL A 2 -8.63 8.90 9.33
C VAL A 2 -7.18 8.56 9.02
N ALA A 3 -6.41 8.14 10.03
CA ALA A 3 -5.06 7.64 9.81
C ALA A 3 -5.18 6.38 8.94
N THR A 4 -4.72 6.46 7.70
CA THR A 4 -4.86 5.36 6.72
C THR A 4 -3.89 4.21 7.00
N GLY A 5 -3.06 4.31 8.04
CA GLY A 5 -2.15 3.25 8.47
C GLY A 5 -1.03 2.93 7.48
N ILE A 6 -0.88 3.72 6.42
CA ILE A 6 0.14 3.57 5.37
C ILE A 6 0.89 4.88 5.12
N CYS A 7 2.17 4.74 4.83
CA CYS A 7 3.13 5.80 4.56
C CYS A 7 3.96 5.49 3.31
N HIS A 8 4.70 6.48 2.82
CA HIS A 8 5.68 6.26 1.75
C HIS A 8 6.68 5.16 2.13
N GLY A 9 6.92 4.22 1.22
CA GLY A 9 7.85 3.11 1.41
C GLY A 9 7.27 1.91 2.17
N ASP A 10 6.01 1.98 2.58
CA ASP A 10 5.31 0.82 3.14
C ASP A 10 4.96 -0.18 2.05
N ARG A 11 4.97 -1.45 2.44
CA ARG A 11 4.39 -2.52 1.63
C ARG A 11 2.94 -2.72 2.06
N ALA A 12 2.06 -2.94 1.11
CA ALA A 12 0.64 -3.09 1.36
C ALA A 12 0.01 -4.19 0.49
N VAL A 13 -1.15 -4.68 0.90
CA VAL A 13 -2.06 -5.47 0.04
C VAL A 13 -3.18 -4.54 -0.42
N TYR A 14 -3.43 -4.51 -1.73
CA TYR A 14 -4.55 -3.76 -2.27
C TYR A 14 -5.84 -4.60 -2.18
N LEU A 15 -6.82 -4.14 -1.40
CA LEU A 15 -8.11 -4.80 -1.19
C LEU A 15 -9.29 -4.08 -1.87
N GLY A 16 -9.01 -3.09 -2.72
CA GLY A 16 -10.01 -2.39 -3.49
C GLY A 16 -10.65 -3.26 -4.59
N LEU A 17 -11.48 -2.63 -5.41
CA LEU A 17 -12.17 -3.33 -6.50
C LEU A 17 -11.25 -3.58 -7.70
N GLY A 18 -11.60 -4.60 -8.51
CA GLY A 18 -10.96 -4.90 -9.78
C GLY A 18 -9.89 -6.01 -9.72
N GLN A 19 -9.19 -6.17 -10.84
CA GLN A 19 -8.26 -7.27 -11.09
C GLN A 19 -6.97 -7.25 -10.23
N SER A 20 -6.69 -6.10 -9.61
CA SER A 20 -5.54 -5.96 -8.71
C SER A 20 -5.86 -6.32 -7.26
N ARG A 21 -7.11 -6.67 -6.92
CA ARG A 21 -7.49 -7.07 -5.56
C ARG A 21 -6.66 -8.26 -5.09
N GLY A 22 -6.15 -8.16 -3.86
CA GLY A 22 -5.27 -9.15 -3.23
C GLY A 22 -3.81 -9.05 -3.67
N ARG A 23 -3.45 -8.15 -4.58
CA ARG A 23 -2.05 -7.99 -5.01
C ARG A 23 -1.26 -7.15 -4.03
N HIS A 24 0.01 -7.51 -3.87
CA HIS A 24 0.97 -6.72 -3.12
C HIS A 24 1.43 -5.52 -3.92
N CYS A 25 1.69 -4.42 -3.21
CA CYS A 25 2.22 -3.20 -3.77
C CYS A 25 3.11 -2.45 -2.78
N ASP A 26 3.96 -1.60 -3.33
CA ASP A 26 4.70 -0.60 -2.60
C ASP A 26 3.97 0.75 -2.68
N VAL A 27 3.86 1.42 -1.54
CA VAL A 27 3.26 2.76 -1.44
C VAL A 27 4.30 3.81 -1.84
N LEU A 28 4.09 4.43 -2.99
CA LEU A 28 4.99 5.46 -3.53
C LEU A 28 4.70 6.85 -2.95
N ALA A 29 3.44 7.16 -2.65
CA ALA A 29 3.05 8.42 -2.02
C ALA A 29 1.63 8.31 -1.44
N VAL A 30 1.35 9.08 -0.39
CA VAL A 30 0.00 9.23 0.19
C VAL A 30 -0.37 10.71 0.18
N ARG A 31 -1.56 11.02 -0.34
CA ARG A 31 -2.12 12.38 -0.43
C ARG A 31 -3.61 12.34 -0.08
N GLY A 32 -3.92 12.63 1.18
CA GLY A 32 -5.29 12.60 1.67
C GLY A 32 -5.91 11.20 1.54
N ALA A 33 -7.00 11.08 0.79
CA ALA A 33 -7.72 9.82 0.58
C ALA A 33 -7.10 8.93 -0.51
N LEU A 34 -6.04 9.38 -1.17
CA LEU A 34 -5.45 8.70 -2.33
C LEU A 34 -4.01 8.28 -2.03
N ALA A 35 -3.60 7.14 -2.59
CA ALA A 35 -2.25 6.63 -2.54
C ALA A 35 -1.79 6.24 -3.94
N SER A 36 -0.59 6.68 -4.33
CA SER A 36 0.09 6.15 -5.51
C SER A 36 0.80 4.87 -5.11
N VAL A 37 0.53 3.77 -5.80
CA VAL A 37 1.11 2.46 -5.50
C VAL A 37 1.74 1.84 -6.74
N ARG A 38 2.76 1.01 -6.54
CA ARG A 38 3.33 0.15 -7.58
C ARG A 38 3.12 -1.30 -7.18
N PHE A 39 2.40 -2.06 -7.99
CA PHE A 39 2.21 -3.48 -7.78
C PHE A 39 3.49 -4.27 -8.09
N ASP A 40 3.63 -5.46 -7.50
CA ASP A 40 4.75 -6.37 -7.76
C ASP A 40 4.88 -6.74 -9.25
N SER A 41 3.79 -6.64 -10.03
CA SER A 41 3.82 -6.81 -11.49
C SER A 41 4.46 -5.64 -12.24
N GLY A 42 4.94 -4.61 -11.54
CA GLY A 42 5.52 -3.38 -12.09
C GLY A 42 4.51 -2.28 -12.45
N ALA A 43 3.21 -2.61 -12.52
CA ALA A 43 2.17 -1.65 -12.86
C ALA A 43 1.99 -0.62 -11.73
N ALA A 44 1.95 0.66 -12.07
CA ALA A 44 1.63 1.74 -11.13
C ALA A 44 0.17 2.17 -11.28
N CYS A 45 -0.49 2.46 -10.16
CA CYS A 45 -1.87 2.87 -10.12
C CYS A 45 -2.12 3.88 -9.00
N LEU A 46 -3.13 4.72 -9.19
CA LEU A 46 -3.67 5.56 -8.14
C LEU A 46 -4.82 4.82 -7.45
N ALA A 47 -4.67 4.56 -6.15
CA ALA A 47 -5.61 3.79 -5.34
C ALA A 47 -6.23 4.68 -4.26
N LEU A 48 -7.37 4.26 -3.71
CA LEU A 48 -7.86 4.83 -2.46
C LEU A 48 -6.98 4.33 -1.32
N ALA A 49 -6.49 5.24 -0.48
CA ALA A 49 -5.61 4.91 0.64
C ALA A 49 -6.27 3.94 1.63
N LYS A 50 -7.60 3.99 1.78
CA LYS A 50 -8.38 3.07 2.63
C LYS A 50 -8.37 1.61 2.14
N ASP A 51 -8.09 1.41 0.85
CA ASP A 51 -8.08 0.09 0.22
C ASP A 51 -6.66 -0.54 0.26
N CYS A 52 -5.66 0.21 0.73
CA CYS A 52 -4.29 -0.25 0.88
C CYS A 52 -4.04 -0.67 2.33
N HIS A 53 -3.94 -1.97 2.57
CA HIS A 53 -3.74 -2.51 3.91
C HIS A 53 -2.25 -2.75 4.18
N PRO A 54 -1.67 -2.12 5.22
CA PRO A 54 -0.24 -2.22 5.50
C PRO A 54 0.16 -3.66 5.84
N ILE A 55 1.30 -4.09 5.31
CA ILE A 55 1.97 -5.32 5.70
C ILE A 55 3.09 -4.93 6.68
N PRO A 56 3.00 -5.31 7.96
CA PRO A 56 4.03 -4.98 8.95
C PRO A 56 5.38 -5.52 8.50
N ARG A 57 6.41 -4.66 8.51
CA ARG A 57 7.78 -5.11 8.30
C ARG A 57 8.15 -6.04 9.45
N ARG A 58 8.81 -7.16 9.13
CA ARG A 58 9.45 -7.98 10.17
C ARG A 58 10.43 -7.07 10.93
N PRO A 59 10.38 -7.02 12.27
CA PRO A 59 11.38 -6.28 13.02
C PRO A 59 12.79 -6.80 12.66
N PRO A 60 13.82 -5.92 12.66
CA PRO A 60 15.18 -6.36 12.42
C PRO A 60 15.57 -7.43 13.44
N PRO A 61 16.40 -8.41 13.05
CA PRO A 61 16.81 -9.45 13.97
C PRO A 61 17.65 -8.85 15.11
N ASP A 62 17.36 -9.27 16.33
CA ASP A 62 18.15 -8.94 17.53
C ASP A 62 19.46 -9.77 17.46
N PHE A 63 20.54 -9.18 16.94
CA PHE A 63 21.89 -9.75 16.99
C PHE A 63 22.81 -8.85 17.79
#